data_AF-A0A398DAP2-F1
#
_entry.id   AF-A0A398DAP2-F1
#
_cell.length_a   1.000
_cell.length_b   1.000
_cell.length_c   1.000
_cell.angle_alpha   90.00
_cell.angle_beta   90.00
_cell.angle_gamma   90.00
#
_symmetry.space_group_name_H-M   'P 1'
#
loop_
_entity.id
_entity.type
_entity.pdbx_description
1 polymer ?
#
loop_
_entity_poly.entity_id
_entity_poly.type
_entity_poly.pdbx_seq_one_letter_code
_entity_poly.pdbx_strand_id
1 'polypeptide(L)'
;MSITIRKTGNKEYAYMAHRDGARMVQSYIGPLTRPEVRRRVDAAQRATTMSLHTMRLFAGVDPSTLSLQRDAAAIIACLLEQGDLEDLRWLAGVYPESTIIDVVLSAKDVSARARNFWMVWFEVPDAS
;
A
#
# COMPACT_ATOMS: atom_id res chain seq x y z
N MET A 1 7.15 -1.95 4.19
CA MET A 1 8.15 -2.89 3.63
C MET A 1 7.54 -3.56 2.42
N SER A 2 8.23 -3.64 1.28
CA SER A 2 7.72 -4.32 0.07
C SER A 2 8.75 -5.33 -0.46
N ILE A 3 8.29 -6.37 -1.15
CA ILE A 3 9.19 -7.32 -1.82
C ILE A 3 9.21 -6.99 -3.32
N THR A 4 10.42 -6.84 -3.86
CA THR A 4 10.68 -6.55 -5.27
C THR A 4 11.37 -7.74 -5.93
N ILE A 5 11.07 -7.98 -7.21
CA ILE A 5 11.68 -9.07 -7.99
C ILE A 5 12.59 -8.45 -9.03
N ARG A 6 13.85 -8.91 -9.11
CA ARG A 6 14.78 -8.56 -10.20
C ARG A 6 15.14 -9.79 -10.99
N LYS A 7 15.13 -9.65 -12.32
CA LYS A 7 15.59 -10.66 -13.27
C LYS A 7 17.05 -10.40 -13.65
N THR A 8 17.89 -11.41 -13.57
CA THR A 8 19.29 -11.34 -14.01
C THR A 8 19.62 -12.62 -14.78
N GLY A 9 19.77 -12.48 -16.10
CA GLY A 9 19.82 -13.63 -17.01
C GLY A 9 18.51 -14.41 -17.00
N ASN A 10 18.59 -15.73 -16.79
CA ASN A 10 17.43 -16.63 -16.73
C ASN A 10 16.94 -16.93 -15.30
N LYS A 11 17.39 -16.15 -14.31
CA LYS A 11 17.06 -16.34 -12.89
C LYS A 11 16.41 -15.08 -12.33
N GLU A 12 15.41 -15.29 -11.49
CA GLU A 12 14.69 -14.23 -10.79
C GLU A 12 15.01 -14.26 -9.30
N TYR A 13 15.20 -13.08 -8.72
CA TYR A 13 15.65 -12.89 -7.34
C TYR A 13 14.75 -11.93 -6.61
N ALA A 14 14.39 -12.27 -5.38
CA ALA A 14 13.57 -11.45 -4.51
C ALA A 14 14.46 -10.58 -3.60
N TYR A 15 14.05 -9.33 -3.43
CA TYR A 15 14.69 -8.33 -2.57
C TYR A 15 13.63 -7.70 -1.67
N MET A 16 13.96 -7.49 -0.40
CA MET A 16 13.15 -6.74 0.55
C MET A 16 13.52 -5.28 0.48
N ALA A 17 12.59 -4.44 0.03
CA ALA A 17 12.74 -3.00 0.06
C ALA A 17 12.19 -2.44 1.38
N HIS A 18 13.03 -1.70 2.08
CA HIS A 18 12.66 -0.87 3.22
C HIS A 18 13.29 0.50 3.09
N ARG A 19 12.63 1.51 3.65
CA ARG A 19 13.24 2.83 3.82
C ARG A 19 14.02 2.83 5.13
N ASP A 20 15.28 3.22 5.04
CA ASP A 20 16.13 3.52 6.18
C ASP A 20 16.49 5.01 6.10
N GLY A 21 15.76 5.83 6.85
CA GLY A 21 15.80 7.29 6.74
C GLY A 21 15.51 7.78 5.30
N ALA A 22 16.46 8.51 4.72
CA ALA A 22 16.36 9.06 3.36
C ALA A 22 16.73 8.05 2.25
N ARG A 23 17.19 6.84 2.58
CA ARG A 23 17.71 5.86 1.60
C ARG A 23 16.76 4.68 1.45
N MET A 24 16.57 4.23 0.21
CA MET A 24 15.86 2.98 -0.08
C MET A 24 16.87 1.84 -0.07
N VAL A 25 16.75 0.94 0.90
CA VAL A 25 17.64 -0.20 1.08
C VAL A 25 16.95 -1.46 0.54
N GLN A 26 17.62 -2.16 -0.37
CA GLN A 26 17.17 -3.42 -0.95
C GLN A 26 18.01 -4.57 -0.40
N SER A 27 17.44 -5.32 0.54
CA SER A 27 18.10 -6.49 1.11
C SER A 27 17.77 -7.73 0.30
N TYR A 28 18.78 -8.46 -0.15
CA TYR A 28 18.59 -9.71 -0.88
C TYR A 28 17.90 -10.77 -0.02
N ILE A 29 16.83 -11.37 -0.54
CA ILE A 29 16.10 -12.45 0.13
C ILE A 29 16.56 -13.81 -0.39
N GLY A 30 16.67 -13.95 -1.72
CA GLY A 30 17.00 -15.23 -2.35
C GLY A 30 16.46 -15.36 -3.78
N PRO A 31 16.81 -16.44 -4.49
CA PRO A 31 16.23 -16.75 -5.79
C PRO A 31 14.81 -17.30 -5.66
N LEU A 32 13.93 -16.98 -6.61
CA LEU A 32 12.53 -17.47 -6.68
C LEU A 32 12.41 -18.98 -6.91
N THR A 33 13.49 -19.64 -7.32
CA THR A 33 13.56 -21.11 -7.43
C THR A 33 13.48 -21.80 -6.07
N ARG A 34 13.76 -21.08 -4.98
CA ARG A 34 13.61 -21.61 -3.62
C ARG A 34 12.15 -21.54 -3.17
N PRO A 35 11.52 -22.66 -2.78
CA PRO A 35 10.11 -22.69 -2.39
C PRO A 35 9.78 -21.75 -1.23
N GLU A 36 10.67 -21.59 -0.27
CA GLU A 36 10.49 -20.69 0.88
C GLU A 36 10.51 -19.20 0.48
N VAL A 37 11.35 -18.83 -0.49
CA VAL A 37 11.41 -17.46 -1.02
C VAL A 37 10.13 -17.18 -1.81
N ARG A 38 9.70 -18.14 -2.64
CA ARG A 38 8.45 -18.04 -3.40
C ARG A 38 7.24 -17.94 -2.48
N ARG A 39 7.13 -18.73 -1.42
CA ARG A 39 6.08 -18.58 -0.40
C ARG A 39 6.07 -17.21 0.26
N ARG A 40 7.23 -16.63 0.55
CA ARG A 40 7.35 -15.27 1.12
C ARG A 40 6.93 -14.19 0.13
N VAL A 41 7.34 -14.33 -1.14
CA VAL A 41 6.91 -13.45 -2.23
C VAL A 41 5.40 -13.56 -2.43
N ASP A 42 4.86 -14.77 -2.52
CA ASP A 42 3.43 -15.04 -2.69
C ASP A 42 2.61 -14.53 -1.50
N ALA A 43 3.13 -14.65 -0.26
CA ALA A 43 2.48 -14.14 0.93
C ALA A 43 2.48 -12.59 0.96
N ALA A 44 3.59 -11.98 0.58
CA ALA A 44 3.66 -10.53 0.42
C ALA A 44 2.74 -10.06 -0.72
N GLN A 45 2.71 -10.75 -1.85
CA GLN A 45 1.83 -10.44 -2.98
C GLN A 45 0.35 -10.65 -2.64
N ARG A 46 0.00 -11.70 -1.88
CA ARG A 46 -1.37 -11.92 -1.36
C ARG A 46 -1.78 -10.84 -0.37
N ALA A 47 -0.87 -10.38 0.49
CA ALA A 47 -1.11 -9.19 1.32
C ALA A 47 -1.19 -7.90 0.49
N THR A 48 -0.64 -7.89 -0.72
CA THR A 48 -0.66 -6.77 -1.69
C THR A 48 -1.75 -6.95 -2.76
N THR A 49 -2.66 -7.92 -2.61
CA THR A 49 -3.80 -8.08 -3.52
C THR A 49 -5.00 -7.44 -2.86
N MET A 50 -5.63 -6.48 -3.55
CA MET A 50 -6.81 -5.80 -3.04
C MET A 50 -7.96 -6.79 -2.87
N SER A 51 -8.64 -6.73 -1.72
CA SER A 51 -9.76 -7.65 -1.44
C SER A 51 -10.91 -7.41 -2.41
N LEU A 52 -11.71 -8.44 -2.73
CA LEU A 52 -12.90 -8.27 -3.57
C LEU A 52 -13.89 -7.25 -2.98
N HIS A 53 -13.97 -7.19 -1.65
CA HIS A 53 -14.76 -6.20 -0.93
C HIS A 53 -14.30 -4.78 -1.26
N THR A 54 -13.00 -4.52 -1.15
CA THR A 54 -12.40 -3.21 -1.44
C THR A 54 -12.46 -2.86 -2.92
N MET A 55 -12.34 -3.85 -3.82
CA MET A 55 -12.46 -3.64 -5.26
C MET A 55 -13.83 -3.08 -5.69
N ARG A 56 -14.88 -3.20 -4.85
CA ARG A 56 -16.20 -2.60 -5.13
C ARG A 56 -16.13 -1.07 -5.31
N LEU A 57 -15.20 -0.42 -4.60
CA LEU A 57 -15.00 1.04 -4.66
C LEU A 57 -14.29 1.49 -5.95
N PHE A 58 -13.68 0.54 -6.67
CA PHE A 58 -12.97 0.77 -7.92
C PHE A 58 -13.70 0.14 -9.11
N ALA A 59 -15.03 0.01 -9.03
CA ALA A 59 -15.84 -0.54 -10.10
C ALA A 59 -15.58 0.20 -11.43
N GLY A 60 -15.21 -0.55 -12.47
CA GLY A 60 -14.84 0.00 -13.78
C GLY A 60 -13.34 0.26 -13.98
N VAL A 61 -12.52 0.09 -12.95
CA VAL A 61 -11.05 0.08 -13.08
C VAL A 61 -10.57 -1.34 -13.35
N ASP A 62 -9.72 -1.51 -14.36
CA ASP A 62 -9.09 -2.81 -14.64
C ASP A 62 -8.13 -3.18 -13.49
N PRO A 63 -8.39 -4.28 -12.74
CA PRO A 63 -7.55 -4.70 -11.63
C PRO A 63 -6.09 -4.93 -12.02
N SER A 64 -5.84 -5.35 -13.26
CA SER A 64 -4.49 -5.65 -13.76
C SER A 64 -3.66 -4.37 -14.00
N THR A 65 -4.35 -3.23 -14.15
CA THR A 65 -3.71 -1.93 -14.33
C THR A 65 -3.47 -1.22 -13.01
N LEU A 66 -4.19 -1.59 -11.95
CA LEU A 66 -4.12 -0.95 -10.63
C LEU A 66 -2.85 -1.39 -9.89
N SER A 67 -2.03 -0.43 -9.50
CA SER A 67 -0.81 -0.68 -8.73
C SER A 67 -0.92 -0.06 -7.36
N LEU A 68 -0.89 -0.88 -6.31
CA LEU A 68 -0.95 -0.40 -4.92
C LEU A 68 0.18 0.57 -4.55
N GLN A 69 1.30 0.56 -5.28
CA GLN A 69 2.40 1.49 -5.02
C GLN A 69 2.25 2.79 -5.82
N ARG A 70 1.98 2.69 -7.12
CA ARG A 70 1.87 3.87 -8.00
C ARG A 70 0.60 4.67 -7.69
N ASP A 71 -0.49 3.96 -7.43
CA ASP A 71 -1.82 4.54 -7.26
C ASP A 71 -2.19 4.69 -5.77
N ALA A 72 -1.21 4.54 -4.87
CA ALA A 72 -1.38 4.55 -3.42
C ALA A 72 -2.21 5.74 -2.93
N ALA A 73 -1.87 6.96 -3.36
CA ALA A 73 -2.57 8.17 -2.91
C ALA A 73 -4.06 8.17 -3.30
N ALA A 74 -4.39 7.76 -4.51
CA ALA A 74 -5.77 7.68 -5.00
C ALA A 74 -6.55 6.56 -4.29
N ILE A 75 -5.91 5.40 -4.08
CA ILE A 75 -6.51 4.27 -3.36
C ILE A 75 -6.80 4.66 -1.91
N ILE A 76 -5.81 5.23 -1.21
CA ILE A 76 -5.96 5.68 0.17
C ILE A 76 -7.06 6.74 0.26
N ALA A 77 -7.04 7.77 -0.61
CA ALA A 77 -8.07 8.82 -0.60
C ALA A 77 -9.49 8.25 -0.79
N CYS A 78 -9.66 7.33 -1.74
CA CYS A 78 -10.93 6.65 -1.99
C CYS A 78 -11.42 5.88 -0.76
N LEU A 79 -10.54 5.15 -0.09
CA LEU A 79 -10.87 4.36 1.11
C LEU A 79 -11.18 5.24 2.32
N LEU A 80 -10.47 6.35 2.49
CA LEU A 80 -10.74 7.30 3.56
C LEU A 80 -12.06 8.06 3.36
N GLU A 81 -12.50 8.23 2.11
CA GLU A 81 -13.73 8.93 1.77
C GLU A 81 -14.97 8.02 1.80
N GLN A 82 -14.83 6.77 1.32
CA GLN A 82 -15.97 5.88 1.03
C GLN A 82 -15.84 4.48 1.63
N GLY A 83 -14.71 4.14 2.22
CA GLY A 83 -14.44 2.83 2.79
C GLY A 83 -15.25 2.56 4.05
N ASP A 84 -15.59 1.29 4.25
CA ASP A 84 -16.13 0.82 5.52
C ASP A 84 -15.03 0.27 6.44
N LEU A 85 -15.43 -0.31 7.58
CA LEU A 85 -14.48 -0.83 8.56
C LEU A 85 -13.59 -1.94 8.01
N GLU A 86 -14.08 -2.78 7.09
CA GLU A 86 -13.28 -3.86 6.50
C GLU A 86 -12.24 -3.28 5.53
N ASP A 87 -12.65 -2.31 4.72
CA ASP A 87 -11.76 -1.57 3.82
C ASP A 87 -10.64 -0.85 4.59
N LEU A 88 -10.97 -0.21 5.70
CA LEU A 88 -10.01 0.50 6.55
C LEU A 88 -9.05 -0.46 7.28
N ARG A 89 -9.52 -1.65 7.69
CA ARG A 89 -8.65 -2.69 8.23
C ARG A 89 -7.66 -3.20 7.19
N TRP A 90 -8.12 -3.39 5.95
CA TRP A 90 -7.24 -3.75 4.86
C TRP A 90 -6.22 -2.63 4.57
N LEU A 91 -6.68 -1.38 4.51
CA LEU A 91 -5.85 -0.19 4.32
C LEU A 91 -4.67 -0.14 5.31
N ALA A 92 -4.97 -0.29 6.62
CA ALA A 92 -3.97 -0.29 7.68
C ALA A 92 -3.01 -1.48 7.64
N GLY A 93 -3.42 -2.60 7.03
CA GLY A 93 -2.56 -3.76 6.80
C GLY A 93 -1.62 -3.61 5.60
N VAL A 94 -1.98 -2.77 4.63
CA VAL A 94 -1.24 -2.59 3.36
C VAL A 94 -0.33 -1.37 3.38
N TYR A 95 -0.82 -0.24 3.89
CA TYR A 95 -0.10 1.02 3.90
C TYR A 95 0.39 1.37 5.30
N PRO A 96 1.63 1.84 5.45
CA PRO A 96 2.10 2.40 6.72
C PRO A 96 1.22 3.58 7.13
N GLU A 97 0.97 3.72 8.43
CA GLU A 97 0.19 4.84 8.99
C GLU A 97 0.73 6.20 8.54
N SER A 98 2.05 6.37 8.49
CA SER A 98 2.68 7.60 8.00
C SER A 98 2.29 7.94 6.55
N THR A 99 2.20 6.94 5.67
CA THR A 99 1.73 7.14 4.29
C THR A 99 0.26 7.51 4.25
N ILE A 100 -0.57 6.95 5.14
CA ILE A 100 -1.99 7.30 5.23
C ILE A 100 -2.15 8.75 5.70
N ILE A 101 -1.41 9.15 6.74
CA ILE A 101 -1.39 10.54 7.24
C ILE A 101 -0.93 11.52 6.17
N ASP A 102 0.14 11.20 5.43
CA ASP A 102 0.63 12.03 4.32
C ASP A 102 -0.48 12.28 3.28
N VAL A 103 -1.30 11.27 2.98
CA VAL A 103 -2.44 11.40 2.06
C VAL A 103 -3.56 12.23 2.68
N VAL A 104 -3.90 12.04 3.96
CA VAL A 104 -4.90 12.87 4.66
C VAL A 104 -4.55 14.36 4.54
N LEU A 105 -3.26 14.70 4.69
CA LEU A 105 -2.76 16.07 4.66
C LEU A 105 -2.63 16.66 3.25
N SER A 106 -2.31 15.84 2.24
CA SER A 106 -1.96 16.32 0.89
C SER A 106 -3.03 16.08 -0.18
N ALA A 107 -3.94 15.12 0.00
CA ALA A 107 -4.88 14.73 -1.05
C ALA A 107 -6.00 15.75 -1.23
N LYS A 108 -6.18 16.20 -2.48
CA LYS A 108 -7.27 17.10 -2.89
C LYS A 108 -8.62 16.38 -2.96
N ASP A 109 -8.59 15.07 -3.16
CA ASP A 109 -9.77 14.26 -3.42
C ASP A 109 -10.46 13.77 -2.13
N VAL A 110 -9.89 14.08 -0.97
CA VAL A 110 -10.50 13.84 0.35
C VAL A 110 -11.28 15.08 0.77
N SER A 111 -12.57 14.91 1.08
CA SER A 111 -13.43 16.01 1.49
C SER A 111 -12.97 16.61 2.82
N ALA A 112 -13.26 17.89 3.06
CA ALA A 112 -12.91 18.56 4.32
C ALA A 112 -13.50 17.83 5.54
N ARG A 113 -14.70 17.23 5.39
CA ARG A 113 -15.33 16.43 6.44
C ARG A 113 -14.51 15.19 6.77
N ALA A 114 -14.19 14.38 5.76
CA ALA A 114 -13.41 13.16 5.95
C ALA A 114 -12.03 13.51 6.50
N ARG A 115 -11.36 14.53 5.94
CA ARG A 115 -10.07 15.01 6.43
C ARG A 115 -10.12 15.38 7.91
N ASN A 116 -11.09 16.18 8.34
CA ASN A 116 -11.22 16.58 9.75
C ASN A 116 -11.41 15.39 10.67
N PHE A 117 -12.24 14.41 10.26
CA PHE A 117 -12.41 13.17 11.03
C PHE A 117 -11.07 12.43 11.18
N TRP A 118 -10.34 12.24 10.08
CA TRP A 118 -9.08 11.51 10.09
C TRP A 118 -7.95 12.25 10.82
N MET A 119 -7.90 13.58 10.75
CA MET A 119 -6.94 14.38 11.54
C MET A 119 -7.15 14.18 13.04
N VAL A 120 -8.41 14.15 13.50
CA VAL A 120 -8.74 13.85 14.90
C VAL A 120 -8.38 12.39 15.24
N TRP A 121 -8.72 11.44 14.37
CA TRP A 121 -8.43 10.02 14.58
C TRP A 121 -6.93 9.73 14.72
N PHE A 122 -6.10 10.35 13.87
CA PHE A 122 -4.64 10.17 13.87
C PHE A 122 -3.92 11.14 14.82
N GLU A 123 -4.65 11.92 15.61
CA GLU A 123 -4.10 12.92 16.55
C GLU A 123 -3.10 13.87 15.87
N VAL A 124 -3.37 14.23 14.60
CA VAL A 124 -2.49 15.12 13.84
C VAL A 124 -2.75 16.56 14.32
N PRO A 125 -1.74 17.27 14.82
CA PRO A 125 -1.92 18.65 15.27
C PRO A 125 -2.34 19.52 14.09
N ASP A 126 -3.44 20.26 14.26
CA ASP A 126 -3.88 21.26 13.30
C ASP A 126 -2.72 22.25 13.09
N ALA A 127 -2.26 22.39 11.85
CA ALA A 127 -1.35 23.45 11.48
C ALA A 127 -2.17 24.75 11.43
N SER A 128 -2.49 25.29 12.62
CA SER A 128 -3.08 26.61 12.81
C SER A 128 -2.10 27.72 12.41
#